data_AF-A0A662N4Q4-F1
#
_entry.id   AF-A0A662N4Q4-F1
#
_cell.length_a   1.000
_cell.length_b   1.000
_cell.length_c   1.000
_cell.angle_alpha   90.00
_cell.angle_beta   90.00
_cell.angle_gamma   90.00
#
_symmetry.space_group_name_H-M   'P 1'
#
loop_
_entity.id
_entity.type
_entity.pdbx_description
1 polymer ?
#
loop_
_entity_poly.entity_id
_entity_poly.type
_entity_poly.pdbx_seq_one_letter_code
_entity_poly.pdbx_strand_id
1 'polypeptide(L)'
;KIEERKKWLSKKKHGTSHKLDPEELKEYLKEDFDVLIVGTGIYGLLSLLPESREFVKNKEIIERPTPEAVKLFNELKGEKRVLGIFHITC
;
A
#
# COMPACT_ATOMS: atom_id res chain seq x y z
N LYS A 1 8.05 -3.90 -10.92
CA LYS A 1 6.92 -4.58 -11.61
C LYS A 1 5.64 -3.79 -11.36
N ILE A 2 4.67 -3.78 -12.29
CA ILE A 2 3.35 -3.18 -12.08
C ILE A 2 2.31 -4.29 -12.20
N GLU A 3 1.41 -4.41 -11.22
CA GLU A 3 0.32 -5.38 -11.23
C GLU A 3 -0.96 -4.82 -10.60
N GLU A 4 -2.10 -5.41 -10.93
CA GLU A 4 -3.38 -4.99 -10.37
C GLU A 4 -3.52 -5.38 -8.89
N ARG A 5 -4.07 -4.46 -8.09
CA ARG A 5 -4.37 -4.71 -6.68
C ARG A 5 -5.51 -5.74 -6.52
N LYS A 6 -5.24 -6.86 -5.85
CA LYS A 6 -6.14 -7.96 -5.46
C LYS A 6 -7.05 -7.57 -4.29
N LYS A 7 -7.70 -6.41 -4.41
CA LYS A 7 -8.59 -5.78 -3.40
C LYS A 7 -9.73 -6.67 -2.90
N TRP A 8 -10.05 -7.72 -3.65
CA TRP A 8 -11.08 -8.69 -3.31
C TRP A 8 -10.72 -9.52 -2.07
N LEU A 9 -9.42 -9.68 -1.76
CA LEU A 9 -8.95 -10.34 -0.54
C LEU A 9 -9.43 -9.59 0.70
N SER A 10 -9.12 -8.28 0.79
CA SER A 10 -9.62 -7.45 1.88
C SER A 10 -11.15 -7.32 1.87
N LYS A 11 -11.75 -7.13 0.69
CA LYS A 11 -13.21 -6.96 0.57
C LYS A 11 -13.98 -8.19 1.04
N LYS A 12 -13.51 -9.40 0.73
CA LYS A 12 -14.16 -10.65 1.14
C LYS A 12 -14.20 -10.81 2.66
N LYS A 13 -13.17 -10.32 3.36
CA LYS A 13 -13.01 -10.46 4.82
C LYS A 13 -13.67 -9.33 5.60
N HIS A 14 -13.54 -8.09 5.12
CA HIS A 14 -13.97 -6.89 5.85
C HIS A 14 -15.24 -6.24 5.29
N GLY A 15 -15.80 -6.76 4.19
CA GLY A 15 -16.88 -6.12 3.43
C GLY A 15 -16.44 -4.89 2.65
N THR A 16 -15.19 -4.44 2.81
CA THR A 16 -14.60 -3.25 2.18
C THR A 16 -13.13 -3.45 1.82
N SER A 17 -12.66 -2.76 0.78
CA SER A 17 -11.24 -2.73 0.40
C SER A 17 -10.46 -1.55 1.01
N HIS A 18 -11.11 -0.70 1.82
CA HIS A 18 -10.49 0.44 2.52
C HIS A 18 -9.65 0.00 3.74
N LYS A 19 -9.64 -1.29 4.07
CA LYS A 19 -8.78 -1.87 5.10
C LYS A 19 -7.83 -2.82 4.42
N LEU A 20 -6.54 -2.48 4.33
CA LEU A 20 -5.56 -3.35 3.69
C LEU A 20 -5.19 -4.47 4.66
N ASP A 21 -5.71 -5.67 4.38
CA ASP A 21 -5.54 -6.87 5.20
C ASP A 21 -4.15 -7.51 5.03
N PRO A 22 -3.62 -8.21 6.05
CA PRO A 22 -2.35 -8.91 5.94
C PRO A 22 -2.28 -9.90 4.78
N GLU A 23 -3.37 -10.61 4.49
CA GLU A 23 -3.42 -11.59 3.40
C GLU A 23 -3.27 -10.92 2.04
N GLU A 24 -3.84 -9.73 1.88
CA GLU A 24 -3.65 -8.93 0.69
C GLU A 24 -2.23 -8.35 0.61
N LEU A 25 -1.68 -7.84 1.71
CA LEU A 25 -0.33 -7.28 1.74
C LEU A 25 0.73 -8.32 1.34
N LYS A 26 0.62 -9.54 1.87
CA LYS A 26 1.56 -10.65 1.60
C LYS A 26 1.70 -10.99 0.13
N GLU A 27 0.65 -10.77 -0.67
CA GLU A 27 0.71 -10.99 -2.12
C GLU A 27 1.73 -10.09 -2.83
N TYR A 28 2.11 -8.97 -2.20
CA TYR A 28 3.03 -7.96 -2.72
C TYR A 28 4.42 -8.01 -2.09
N LEU A 29 4.59 -8.68 -0.95
CA LEU A 29 5.89 -8.80 -0.25
C LEU A 29 6.80 -9.88 -0.87
N LYS A 30 6.84 -9.95 -2.21
CA LYS A 30 7.59 -10.96 -2.97
C LYS A 30 9.02 -10.56 -3.27
N GLU A 31 9.28 -9.26 -3.32
CA GLU A 31 10.59 -8.66 -3.58
C GLU A 31 10.98 -7.80 -2.37
N ASP A 32 12.29 -7.66 -2.11
CA ASP A 32 12.75 -6.80 -1.01
C ASP A 32 12.67 -5.31 -1.40
N PHE A 33 12.24 -4.49 -0.46
CA PHE A 33 12.07 -3.05 -0.62
C PHE A 33 12.48 -2.31 0.66
N ASP A 34 12.76 -1.02 0.55
CA ASP A 34 13.17 -0.17 1.67
C ASP A 34 11.98 0.65 2.21
N VAL A 35 11.11 1.11 1.30
CA VAL A 35 9.96 1.96 1.61
C VAL A 35 8.66 1.36 1.04
N LEU A 36 7.62 1.29 1.86
CA LEU A 36 6.25 1.02 1.44
C LEU A 36 5.47 2.33 1.37
N ILE A 37 4.98 2.69 0.19
CA ILE A 37 4.08 3.82 -0.02
C ILE A 37 2.67 3.29 -0.29
N VAL A 38 1.71 3.72 0.52
CA VAL A 38 0.29 3.42 0.34
C VAL A 38 -0.44 4.69 -0.07
N GLY A 39 -0.90 4.71 -1.33
CA GLY A 39 -1.86 5.68 -1.83
C GLY A 39 -3.24 5.35 -1.27
N THR A 40 -3.67 6.15 -0.30
CA THR A 40 -4.85 5.90 0.53
C THR A 40 -6.18 6.26 -0.15
N GLY A 41 -6.16 6.60 -1.43
CA GLY A 41 -7.32 7.14 -2.15
C GLY A 41 -7.24 8.64 -2.36
N ILE A 42 -8.15 9.21 -3.13
CA ILE A 42 -8.25 10.65 -3.37
C ILE A 42 -8.54 11.40 -2.05
N TYR A 43 -9.34 10.82 -1.18
CA TYR A 43 -9.80 11.34 0.12
C TYR A 43 -9.14 10.65 1.31
N GLY A 44 -8.25 9.68 1.07
CA GLY A 44 -7.43 9.06 2.11
C GLY A 44 -8.17 8.08 3.02
N LEU A 45 -9.14 7.32 2.49
CA LEU A 45 -9.97 6.41 3.27
C LEU A 45 -9.35 5.01 3.45
N LEU A 46 -8.41 4.62 2.59
CA LEU A 46 -7.68 3.37 2.75
C LEU A 46 -6.63 3.49 3.85
N SER A 47 -6.52 2.48 4.71
CA SER A 47 -5.44 2.37 5.68
C SER A 47 -4.94 0.92 5.82
N LEU A 48 -3.70 0.77 6.28
CA LEU A 48 -3.17 -0.51 6.73
C LEU A 48 -3.79 -0.89 8.08
N LEU A 49 -4.30 -2.12 8.19
CA LEU A 49 -4.63 -2.69 9.49
C LEU A 49 -3.39 -2.79 10.39
N PRO A 50 -3.52 -2.68 11.73
CA PRO A 50 -2.40 -2.86 12.65
C PRO A 50 -1.65 -4.17 12.40
N GLU A 51 -2.38 -5.26 12.16
CA GLU A 51 -1.81 -6.57 11.85
C GLU A 51 -1.01 -6.57 10.54
N SER A 52 -1.39 -5.73 9.56
CA SER A 52 -0.67 -5.58 8.29
C SER A 52 0.65 -4.85 8.48
N ARG A 53 0.66 -3.84 9.39
CA ARG A 53 1.88 -3.09 9.71
C ARG A 53 2.97 -3.97 10.32
N GLU A 54 2.60 -5.00 11.08
CA GLU A 54 3.56 -5.93 11.66
C GLU A 54 4.42 -6.65 10.62
N PHE A 55 3.90 -6.91 9.42
CA PHE A 55 4.65 -7.55 8.33
C PHE A 55 5.72 -6.63 7.72
N VAL A 56 5.58 -5.32 7.92
CA VAL A 56 6.44 -4.30 7.30
C VAL A 56 7.03 -3.34 8.34
N LYS A 57 7.03 -3.71 9.62
CA LYS A 57 7.47 -2.85 10.73
C LYS A 57 8.94 -2.43 10.68
N ASN A 58 9.77 -3.22 9.99
CA ASN A 58 11.19 -2.93 9.79
C ASN A 58 11.45 -2.08 8.53
N LYS A 59 10.39 -1.65 7.84
CA LYS A 59 10.44 -0.85 6.62
C LYS A 59 9.87 0.54 6.91
N GLU A 60 10.25 1.51 6.10
CA GLU A 60 9.64 2.85 6.17
C GLU A 60 8.23 2.78 5.56
N ILE A 61 7.20 3.18 6.29
CA ILE A 61 5.80 3.10 5.84
C ILE A 61 5.24 4.52 5.70
N ILE A 62 4.73 4.85 4.52
CA ILE A 62 4.14 6.16 4.23
C ILE A 62 2.74 5.99 3.67
N GLU A 63 1.75 6.48 4.41
CA GLU A 63 0.34 6.53 4.00
C GLU A 63 -0.03 7.98 3.67
N ARG A 64 -0.40 8.24 2.42
CA ARG A 64 -0.82 9.57 1.95
C ARG A 64 -1.96 9.46 0.95
N PRO A 65 -2.78 10.51 0.77
CA PRO A 65 -3.71 10.57 -0.36
C PRO A 65 -2.97 10.27 -1.67
N THR A 66 -3.62 9.53 -2.56
CA THR A 66 -2.99 9.02 -3.79
C THR A 66 -2.29 10.10 -4.63
N PRO A 67 -2.84 11.32 -4.79
CA PRO A 67 -2.13 12.39 -5.51
C PRO A 67 -0.78 12.77 -4.90
N GLU A 68 -0.65 12.72 -3.57
CA GLU A 68 0.59 13.01 -2.85
C GLU A 68 1.52 11.78 -2.87
N ALA A 69 0.97 10.59 -2.62
CA ALA A 69 1.71 9.34 -2.63
C ALA A 69 2.42 9.08 -3.97
N VAL A 70 1.79 9.43 -5.09
CA VAL A 70 2.39 9.28 -6.44
C VAL A 70 3.58 10.23 -6.63
N LYS A 71 3.51 11.47 -6.12
CA LYS A 71 4.65 12.40 -6.19
C LYS A 71 5.84 11.84 -5.44
N LEU A 72 5.60 11.43 -4.20
CA LEU A 72 6.63 10.86 -3.33
C LEU A 72 7.24 9.57 -3.90
N PHE A 73 6.41 8.70 -4.48
CA PHE A 73 6.90 7.50 -5.17
C PHE A 73 7.84 7.87 -6.32
N ASN A 74 7.50 8.88 -7.12
CA ASN A 74 8.33 9.32 -8.25
C ASN A 74 9.66 9.94 -7.81
N GLU A 75 9.69 10.62 -6.67
CA GLU A 75 10.90 11.15 -6.06
C GLU A 75 11.79 9.99 -5.56
N LEU A 76 11.23 9.08 -4.77
CA LEU A 76 12.00 8.04 -4.09
C LEU A 76 12.44 6.87 -4.98
N LYS A 77 11.72 6.57 -6.07
CA LYS A 77 12.03 5.41 -6.93
C LYS A 77 13.41 5.48 -7.61
N GLY A 78 14.04 6.66 -7.65
CA GLY A 78 15.39 6.86 -8.17
C GLY A 78 16.50 6.62 -7.15
N GLU A 79 16.15 6.58 -5.85
CA GLU A 79 17.12 6.56 -4.74
C GLU A 79 16.99 5.31 -3.86
N LYS A 80 15.77 4.79 -3.69
CA LYS A 80 15.44 3.65 -2.82
C LYS A 80 14.64 2.60 -3.57
N ARG A 81 14.60 1.36 -3.05
CA ARG A 81 13.65 0.35 -3.54
C ARG A 81 12.29 0.62 -2.91
N VAL A 82 11.32 0.99 -3.73
CA VAL A 82 10.00 1.41 -3.25
C VAL A 82 8.93 0.42 -3.70
N LEU A 83 8.15 -0.08 -2.74
CA LEU A 83 6.91 -0.79 -3.01
C LEU A 83 5.74 0.20 -2.92
N GLY A 84 4.98 0.35 -4.01
CA GLY A 84 3.82 1.25 -4.06
C GLY A 84 2.51 0.46 -4.16
N ILE A 85 1.54 0.77 -3.30
CA ILE A 85 0.17 0.25 -3.37
C ILE A 85 -0.79 1.44 -3.46
N PHE A 86 -1.48 1.60 -4.58
CA PHE A 86 -2.32 2.78 -4.82
C PHE A 86 -3.80 2.42 -4.91
N HIS A 87 -4.62 3.14 -4.14
CA HIS A 87 -6.06 3.17 -4.35
C HIS A 87 -6.43 4.38 -5.20
N ILE A 88 -6.98 4.15 -6.38
CA ILE A 88 -7.24 5.21 -7.38
C ILE A 88 -8.61 5.88 -7.22
N THR A 89 -9.47 5.36 -6.34
CA THR A 89 -10.79 5.91 -6.05
C THR A 89 -10.81 6.59 -4.68
N CYS A 90 -11.75 6.24 -3.79
CA CYS A 90 -12.07 6.98 -2.56
C CYS A 90 -10.87 7.26 -1.67
#